data_AF-A0A1I6J099-F1
#
_entry.id   AF-A0A1I6J099-F1
#
_cell.length_a   1.000
_cell.length_b   1.000
_cell.length_c   1.000
_cell.angle_alpha   90.00
_cell.angle_beta   90.00
_cell.angle_gamma   90.00
#
_symmetry.space_group_name_H-M   'P 1'
#
loop_
_entity.id
_entity.type
_entity.pdbx_description
1 polymer ?
#
loop_
_entity_poly.entity_id
_entity_poly.type
_entity_poly.pdbx_seq_one_letter_code
_entity_poly.pdbx_strand_id
1 'polypeptide(L)'
;MIIDFSTDSKQYKKNILDFRGIWNCQCPTCGTSHSLRRHGTYKRNVVTVQNGCIYEEKRTLLRLKCISCGHTHAILPVDIIPFRIYTASAVMALCTSIYVFKKPVLTVSNETSVSFPLLYLFLRLFHSFLPRILLSCHNFLRPSYKSSAIELLQMLYCTYSFSDFLICYLETYKMPIFYTHRSGIYCMISIRF
;
A
#
# COMPACT_ATOMS: atom_id res chain seq x y z
N MET A 1 -4.55 10.62 6.33
CA MET A 1 -3.25 9.95 6.57
C MET A 1 -2.22 10.54 5.61
N ILE A 2 -0.94 10.33 5.81
CA ILE A 2 0.11 10.75 4.87
C ILE A 2 0.74 9.49 4.33
N ILE A 3 0.95 9.41 3.02
CA ILE A 3 1.56 8.24 2.37
C ILE A 3 2.90 8.69 1.80
N ASP A 4 3.96 8.05 2.28
CA ASP A 4 5.31 8.29 1.80
C ASP A 4 5.71 7.22 0.80
N PHE A 5 6.06 7.65 -0.40
CA PHE A 5 6.38 6.75 -1.52
C PHE A 5 7.86 6.57 -1.79
N SER A 6 8.73 7.33 -1.11
CA SER A 6 10.18 7.10 -1.16
C SER A 6 10.66 6.04 -0.17
N THR A 7 9.80 5.60 0.76
CA THR A 7 10.22 4.74 1.86
C THR A 7 9.50 3.40 1.86
N ASP A 8 10.27 2.33 1.62
CA ASP A 8 9.81 0.98 1.85
C ASP A 8 9.77 0.61 3.35
N SER A 9 9.17 -0.53 3.64
CA SER A 9 9.06 -1.07 5.00
C SER A 9 10.41 -1.29 5.72
N LYS A 10 11.52 -1.47 4.99
CA LYS A 10 12.86 -1.71 5.56
C LYS A 10 13.52 -0.38 5.95
N GLN A 11 13.33 0.66 5.16
CA GLN A 11 13.93 1.97 5.36
C GLN A 11 13.12 2.88 6.29
N TYR A 12 11.86 2.52 6.61
CA TYR A 12 10.95 3.32 7.42
C TYR A 12 11.54 3.84 8.75
N LYS A 13 12.32 3.02 9.46
CA LYS A 13 12.93 3.49 10.72
C LYS A 13 13.91 4.64 10.46
N LYS A 14 14.89 4.42 9.57
CA LYS A 14 15.93 5.39 9.23
C LYS A 14 15.34 6.66 8.63
N ASN A 15 14.47 6.49 7.64
CA ASN A 15 13.92 7.58 6.84
C ASN A 15 12.83 8.32 7.62
N ILE A 16 11.93 7.65 8.33
CA ILE A 16 10.75 8.31 8.91
C ILE A 16 10.83 8.46 10.42
N LEU A 17 11.12 7.39 11.15
CA LEU A 17 11.11 7.45 12.62
C LEU A 17 12.26 8.29 13.17
N ASP A 18 13.45 8.16 12.57
CA ASP A 18 14.66 8.79 13.06
C ASP A 18 14.88 10.19 12.49
N PHE A 19 14.15 10.57 11.43
CA PHE A 19 14.20 11.92 10.88
C PHE A 19 13.77 12.99 11.90
N ARG A 20 14.53 14.09 11.92
CA ARG A 20 14.35 15.25 12.80
C ARG A 20 14.22 16.57 12.04
N GLY A 21 14.23 16.54 10.71
CA GLY A 21 14.07 17.75 9.89
C GLY A 21 12.61 18.21 9.75
N ILE A 22 12.37 19.04 8.75
CA ILE A 22 11.05 19.62 8.45
C ILE A 22 10.27 18.68 7.54
N TRP A 23 9.01 18.41 7.90
CA TRP A 23 8.09 17.65 7.06
C TRP A 23 7.41 18.57 6.05
N ASN A 24 7.96 18.64 4.83
CA ASN A 24 7.38 19.47 3.77
C ASN A 24 6.18 18.77 3.11
N CYS A 25 5.02 18.90 3.74
CA CYS A 25 3.78 18.28 3.28
C CYS A 25 2.57 19.18 3.62
N GLN A 26 1.55 19.14 2.77
CA GLN A 26 0.28 19.80 3.03
C GLN A 26 -0.53 18.99 4.04
N CYS A 27 -1.20 19.67 4.98
CA CYS A 27 -2.15 18.99 5.84
C CYS A 27 -3.26 18.37 4.99
N PRO A 28 -3.51 17.04 5.08
CA PRO A 28 -4.62 16.42 4.38
C PRO A 28 -5.95 17.10 4.73
N THR A 29 -6.16 17.47 6.00
CA THR A 29 -7.47 17.99 6.44
C THR A 29 -7.72 19.44 6.02
N CYS A 30 -6.76 20.35 6.17
CA CYS A 30 -6.98 21.79 5.96
C CYS A 30 -6.15 22.40 4.81
N GLY A 31 -5.32 21.62 4.12
CA GLY A 31 -4.51 22.07 2.98
C GLY A 31 -3.30 22.95 3.33
N THR A 32 -3.15 23.40 4.58
CA THR A 32 -2.06 24.31 4.97
C THR A 32 -0.69 23.65 4.82
N SER A 33 0.22 24.31 4.12
CA SER A 33 1.63 23.90 3.97
C SER A 33 2.45 24.14 5.24
N HIS A 34 3.54 23.40 5.42
CA HIS A 34 4.56 23.56 6.49
C HIS A 34 4.07 23.46 7.95
N SER A 35 2.80 23.09 8.17
CA SER A 35 2.18 23.14 9.48
C SER A 35 2.23 21.80 10.23
N LEU A 36 2.96 20.79 9.73
CA LEU A 36 2.98 19.46 10.31
C LEU A 36 4.23 19.25 11.18
N ARG A 37 4.00 19.05 12.48
CA ARG A 37 5.07 18.76 13.46
C ARG A 37 5.02 17.34 13.95
N ARG A 38 6.19 16.80 14.32
CA ARG A 38 6.28 15.50 15.00
C ARG A 38 5.42 15.55 16.27
N HIS A 39 4.54 14.56 16.44
CA HIS A 39 3.63 14.51 17.58
C HIS A 39 3.84 13.26 18.45
N GLY A 40 3.96 12.09 17.83
CA GLY A 40 4.13 10.84 18.57
C GLY A 40 4.17 9.65 17.63
N THR A 41 4.09 8.45 18.18
CA THR A 41 4.01 7.21 17.40
C THR A 41 2.83 6.37 17.86
N TYR A 42 2.41 5.42 17.03
CA TYR A 42 1.48 4.36 17.43
C TYR A 42 1.91 3.03 16.81
N LYS A 43 1.51 1.92 17.44
CA LYS A 43 1.72 0.57 16.89
C LYS A 43 0.51 0.18 16.05
N ARG A 44 0.75 -0.35 14.85
CA ARG A 44 -0.26 -0.84 13.92
C ARG A 44 0.02 -2.29 13.59
N ASN A 45 -1.01 -3.14 13.62
CA ASN A 45 -0.90 -4.50 13.09
C ASN A 45 -0.79 -4.45 11.57
N VAL A 46 0.19 -5.15 11.03
CA VAL A 46 0.44 -5.28 9.60
C VAL A 46 0.58 -6.76 9.28
N VAL A 47 -0.12 -7.18 8.23
CA VAL A 47 -0.13 -8.55 7.74
C VAL A 47 0.51 -8.58 6.37
N THR A 48 1.58 -9.36 6.24
CA THR A 48 2.27 -9.62 4.97
C THR A 48 2.13 -11.09 4.60
N VAL A 49 2.29 -11.40 3.31
CA VAL A 49 2.32 -12.78 2.81
C VAL A 49 3.69 -13.01 2.18
N GLN A 50 4.43 -14.01 2.66
CA GLN A 50 5.72 -14.40 2.07
C GLN A 50 5.73 -15.91 1.88
N ASN A 51 6.06 -16.37 0.67
CA ASN A 51 6.09 -17.79 0.31
C ASN A 51 4.80 -18.56 0.66
N GLY A 52 3.65 -17.89 0.52
CA GLY A 52 2.34 -18.47 0.85
C GLY A 52 2.01 -18.49 2.35
N CYS A 53 2.90 -18.03 3.23
CA CYS A 53 2.65 -17.96 4.66
C CYS A 53 2.26 -16.54 5.09
N ILE A 54 1.35 -16.44 6.07
CA ILE A 54 0.96 -15.17 6.70
C ILE A 54 1.97 -14.80 7.80
N TYR A 55 2.38 -13.53 7.79
CA TYR A 55 3.21 -12.95 8.83
C TYR A 55 2.53 -11.72 9.40
N GLU A 56 2.28 -11.75 10.71
CA GLU A 56 1.70 -10.64 11.46
C GLU A 56 2.78 -9.94 12.28
N GLU A 57 2.85 -8.61 12.17
CA GLU A 57 3.77 -7.82 12.97
C GLU A 57 3.14 -6.51 13.44
N LYS A 58 3.65 -5.97 14.54
CA LYS A 58 3.30 -4.62 15.02
C LYS A 58 4.34 -3.62 14.53
N ARG A 59 3.96 -2.79 13.56
CA ARG A 59 4.79 -1.69 13.07
C ARG A 59 4.56 -0.41 13.84
N THR A 60 5.64 0.23 14.28
CA THR A 60 5.62 1.57 14.87
C THR A 60 5.58 2.61 13.77
N LEU A 61 4.54 3.44 13.75
CA LEU A 61 4.32 4.46 12.73
C LEU A 61 4.33 5.86 13.33
N LEU A 62 4.97 6.79 12.64
CA LEU A 62 5.04 8.18 13.04
C LEU A 62 3.70 8.89 12.84
N ARG A 63 3.33 9.75 13.80
CA ARG A 63 2.23 10.71 13.70
C ARG A 63 2.77 12.12 13.70
N LEU A 64 2.31 12.89 12.71
CA LEU A 64 2.45 14.35 12.67
C LEU A 64 1.16 14.99 13.16
N LYS A 65 1.25 16.19 13.75
CA LYS A 65 0.10 17.03 14.11
C LYS A 65 0.16 18.34 13.32
N CYS A 66 -0.96 18.70 12.71
CA CYS A 66 -1.12 20.00 12.07
C CYS A 66 -1.28 21.08 13.14
N ILE A 67 -0.47 22.13 13.09
CA ILE A 67 -0.56 23.27 14.01
C ILE A 67 -1.82 24.09 13.70
N SER A 68 -2.19 24.22 12.41
CA SER A 68 -3.31 25.06 11.98
C SER A 68 -4.68 24.50 12.34
N CYS A 69 -4.92 23.20 12.10
CA CYS A 69 -6.23 22.57 12.35
C CYS A 69 -6.23 21.56 13.51
N GLY A 70 -5.09 21.35 14.19
CA GLY A 70 -4.95 20.44 15.32
C GLY A 70 -5.02 18.93 15.00
N HIS A 71 -5.35 18.55 13.76
CA HIS A 71 -5.51 17.15 13.37
C HIS A 71 -4.18 16.40 13.33
N THR A 72 -4.22 15.10 13.63
CA THR A 72 -3.05 14.23 13.55
C THR A 72 -3.11 13.33 12.32
N HIS A 73 -1.97 13.08 11.69
CA HIS A 73 -1.85 12.22 10.53
C HIS A 73 -0.70 11.22 10.71
N ALA A 74 -0.98 9.95 10.51
CA ALA A 74 0.03 8.91 10.43
C ALA A 74 0.76 8.95 9.08
N ILE A 75 2.08 8.79 9.08
CA ILE A 75 2.88 8.56 7.86
C ILE A 75 2.93 7.05 7.59
N LEU A 76 2.43 6.62 6.44
CA LEU A 76 2.39 5.22 6.03
C LEU A 76 3.41 4.94 4.92
N PRO A 77 4.14 3.82 4.95
CA PRO A 77 4.86 3.30 3.79
C PRO A 77 3.90 3.00 2.64
N VAL A 78 4.42 3.03 1.41
CA VAL A 78 3.67 2.83 0.16
C VAL A 78 2.84 1.53 0.12
N ASP A 79 3.32 0.46 0.75
CA ASP A 79 2.68 -0.86 0.75
C ASP A 79 1.54 -0.99 1.80
N ILE A 80 1.46 -0.09 2.77
CA ILE A 80 0.39 -0.13 3.79
C ILE A 80 -0.88 0.54 3.25
N ILE A 81 -1.93 -0.26 3.07
CA ILE A 81 -3.24 0.27 2.69
C ILE A 81 -3.87 0.98 3.91
N PRO A 82 -4.30 2.25 3.79
CA PRO A 82 -5.00 2.94 4.86
C PRO A 82 -6.22 2.15 5.36
N PHE A 83 -6.43 2.13 6.68
CA PHE A 83 -7.52 1.42 7.36
C PHE A 83 -7.60 -0.11 7.18
N ARG A 84 -6.57 -0.75 6.60
CA ARG A 84 -6.46 -2.22 6.52
C ARG A 84 -5.20 -2.73 7.23
N ILE A 85 -5.26 -3.96 7.72
CA ILE A 85 -4.09 -4.62 8.32
C ILE A 85 -3.25 -5.34 7.26
N TYR A 86 -3.86 -5.84 6.18
CA TYR A 86 -3.14 -6.46 5.06
C TYR A 86 -2.48 -5.40 4.19
N THR A 87 -1.23 -5.64 3.81
CA THR A 87 -0.52 -4.81 2.84
C THR A 87 -1.04 -5.04 1.41
N ALA A 88 -0.72 -4.12 0.50
CA ALA A 88 -1.03 -4.31 -0.91
C ALA A 88 -0.34 -5.57 -1.48
N SER A 89 0.91 -5.80 -1.07
CA SER A 89 1.68 -7.00 -1.44
C SER A 89 1.01 -8.28 -0.95
N ALA A 90 0.46 -8.30 0.27
CA ALA A 90 -0.27 -9.45 0.80
C ALA A 90 -1.54 -9.75 -0.01
N VAL A 91 -2.35 -8.72 -0.29
CA VAL A 91 -3.56 -8.86 -1.12
C VAL A 91 -3.20 -9.42 -2.50
N MET A 92 -2.12 -8.92 -3.11
CA MET A 92 -1.66 -9.41 -4.41
C MET A 92 -1.16 -10.85 -4.36
N ALA A 93 -0.36 -11.24 -3.36
CA ALA A 93 0.13 -12.60 -3.21
C ALA A 93 -1.01 -13.63 -3.06
N LEU A 94 -2.06 -13.29 -2.31
CA LEU A 94 -3.25 -14.13 -2.18
C LEU A 94 -4.02 -14.23 -3.50
N CYS A 95 -4.17 -13.12 -4.24
CA CYS A 95 -4.78 -13.12 -5.57
C CYS A 95 -3.95 -13.94 -6.58
N THR A 96 -2.63 -13.84 -6.55
CA THR A 96 -1.70 -14.65 -7.36
C THR A 96 -1.87 -16.13 -7.06
N SER A 97 -1.98 -16.51 -5.78
CA SER A 97 -2.19 -17.92 -5.39
C SER A 97 -3.42 -18.54 -6.04
N ILE A 98 -4.50 -17.75 -6.17
CA ILE A 98 -5.77 -18.22 -6.72
C ILE A 98 -5.78 -18.12 -8.25
N TYR A 99 -5.40 -16.98 -8.84
CA TYR A 99 -5.53 -16.76 -10.28
C TYR A 99 -4.37 -17.32 -11.11
N VAL A 100 -3.15 -17.25 -10.58
CA VAL A 100 -1.92 -17.65 -11.28
C VAL A 100 -1.60 -19.11 -11.00
N PHE A 101 -1.49 -19.49 -9.72
CA PHE A 101 -1.20 -20.87 -9.34
C PHE A 101 -2.43 -21.78 -9.36
N LYS A 102 -3.60 -21.24 -9.71
CA LYS A 102 -4.86 -21.97 -9.83
C LYS A 102 -5.24 -22.75 -8.57
N LYS A 103 -4.77 -22.32 -7.39
CA LYS A 103 -5.13 -22.97 -6.13
C LYS A 103 -6.61 -22.71 -5.83
N PRO A 104 -7.39 -23.74 -5.44
CA PRO A 104 -8.73 -23.53 -4.93
C PRO A 104 -8.73 -22.58 -3.72
N VAL A 105 -9.78 -21.76 -3.58
CA VAL A 105 -9.91 -20.83 -2.44
C VAL A 105 -9.83 -21.58 -1.11
N LEU A 106 -10.39 -22.79 -1.04
CA LEU A 106 -10.30 -23.69 0.13
C LEU A 106 -8.85 -24.04 0.48
N THR A 107 -8.04 -24.40 -0.50
CA THR A 107 -6.63 -24.71 -0.29
C THR A 107 -5.88 -23.49 0.24
N VAL A 108 -6.10 -22.32 -0.37
CA VAL A 108 -5.45 -21.07 0.09
C VAL A 108 -5.92 -20.71 1.50
N SER A 109 -7.21 -20.87 1.82
CA SER A 109 -7.73 -20.62 3.16
C SER A 109 -7.07 -21.50 4.21
N ASN A 110 -6.91 -22.80 3.92
CA ASN A 110 -6.28 -23.75 4.83
C ASN A 110 -4.77 -23.48 5.02
N GLU A 111 -4.05 -23.21 3.93
CA GLU A 111 -2.59 -22.93 3.98
C GLU A 111 -2.28 -21.62 4.71
N THR A 112 -3.12 -20.60 4.53
CA THR A 112 -2.85 -19.25 5.05
C THR A 112 -3.60 -18.93 6.34
N SER A 113 -4.56 -19.77 6.74
CA SER A 113 -5.54 -19.47 7.80
C SER A 113 -6.37 -18.20 7.55
N VAL A 114 -6.38 -17.66 6.33
CA VAL A 114 -7.22 -16.52 5.95
C VAL A 114 -8.63 -17.02 5.68
N SER A 115 -9.63 -16.37 6.26
CA SER A 115 -11.03 -16.78 6.10
C SER A 115 -11.54 -16.63 4.66
N PHE A 116 -12.43 -17.53 4.23
CA PHE A 116 -13.07 -17.46 2.91
C PHE A 116 -13.67 -16.09 2.58
N PRO A 117 -14.47 -15.46 3.47
CA PRO A 117 -15.08 -14.17 3.15
C PRO A 117 -14.02 -13.09 2.89
N LEU A 118 -12.89 -13.14 3.60
CA LEU A 118 -11.80 -12.20 3.42
C LEU A 118 -11.04 -12.45 2.11
N LEU A 119 -10.82 -13.72 1.72
CA LEU A 119 -10.26 -14.06 0.41
C LEU A 119 -11.16 -13.55 -0.72
N TYR A 120 -12.47 -13.81 -0.68
CA TYR A 120 -13.40 -13.30 -1.69
C TYR A 120 -13.47 -11.76 -1.69
N LEU A 121 -13.34 -11.11 -0.53
CA LEU A 121 -13.22 -9.66 -0.46
C LEU A 121 -11.98 -9.17 -1.21
N PHE A 122 -10.82 -9.82 -1.04
CA PHE A 122 -9.60 -9.48 -1.76
C PHE A 122 -9.71 -9.72 -3.26
N LEU A 123 -10.32 -10.82 -3.68
CA LEU A 123 -10.58 -11.09 -5.11
C LEU A 123 -11.46 -10.00 -5.73
N ARG A 124 -12.55 -9.60 -5.05
CA ARG A 124 -13.43 -8.50 -5.51
C ARG A 124 -12.69 -7.17 -5.54
N LEU A 125 -11.89 -6.89 -4.52
CA LEU A 125 -11.08 -5.68 -4.41
C LEU A 125 -10.08 -5.60 -5.57
N PHE A 126 -9.36 -6.69 -5.85
CA PHE A 126 -8.45 -6.80 -6.98
C PHE A 126 -9.16 -6.52 -8.31
N HIS A 127 -10.30 -7.18 -8.57
CA HIS A 127 -11.09 -6.95 -9.79
C HIS A 127 -11.54 -5.50 -9.93
N SER A 128 -12.00 -4.87 -8.85
CA SER A 128 -12.42 -3.45 -8.91
C SER A 128 -11.27 -2.48 -9.24
N PHE A 129 -10.02 -2.88 -8.98
CA PHE A 129 -8.82 -2.09 -9.27
C PHE A 129 -8.12 -2.51 -10.57
N LEU A 130 -8.54 -3.63 -11.18
CA LEU A 130 -7.89 -4.21 -12.34
C LEU A 130 -7.72 -3.23 -13.52
N PRO A 131 -8.72 -2.42 -13.93
CA PRO A 131 -8.54 -1.45 -15.02
C PRO A 131 -7.43 -0.44 -14.71
N ARG A 132 -7.32 -0.01 -13.44
CA ARG A 132 -6.30 0.94 -13.02
C ARG A 132 -4.91 0.30 -13.00
N ILE A 133 -4.84 -0.91 -12.47
CA ILE A 133 -3.61 -1.71 -12.42
C ILE A 133 -3.07 -1.94 -13.85
N LEU A 134 -3.94 -2.33 -14.80
CA LEU A 134 -3.57 -2.54 -16.20
C LEU A 134 -2.97 -1.29 -16.83
N LEU A 135 -3.63 -0.13 -16.67
CA LEU A 135 -3.13 1.14 -17.21
C LEU A 135 -1.80 1.56 -16.58
N SER A 136 -1.61 1.37 -15.26
CA SER A 136 -0.31 1.61 -14.62
C SER A 136 0.78 0.66 -15.11
N CYS A 137 0.47 -0.62 -15.29
CA CYS A 137 1.40 -1.57 -15.86
C CYS A 137 1.79 -1.20 -17.30
N HIS A 138 0.87 -0.68 -18.10
CA HIS A 138 1.17 -0.20 -19.46
C HIS A 138 2.18 0.97 -19.46
N ASN A 139 2.03 1.90 -18.52
CA ASN A 139 2.98 3.00 -18.33
C ASN A 139 4.33 2.50 -17.82
N PHE A 140 4.31 1.52 -16.91
CA PHE A 140 5.51 0.94 -16.31
C PHE A 140 6.29 0.04 -17.29
N LEU A 141 5.60 -0.69 -18.17
CA LEU A 141 6.16 -1.78 -18.99
C LEU A 141 6.26 -1.46 -20.49
N ARG A 142 5.94 -0.23 -20.92
CA ARG A 142 5.89 0.26 -22.31
C ARG A 142 4.67 -0.26 -23.13
N PRO A 143 4.32 0.37 -24.28
CA PRO A 143 3.01 0.23 -24.94
C PRO A 143 2.69 -1.13 -25.61
N SER A 144 3.54 -2.13 -25.48
CA SER A 144 3.44 -3.38 -26.26
C SER A 144 2.52 -4.44 -25.63
N TYR A 145 1.84 -4.15 -24.52
CA TYR A 145 1.35 -5.17 -23.60
C TYR A 145 -0.19 -5.29 -23.55
N LYS A 146 -0.76 -6.19 -24.37
CA LYS A 146 -2.15 -6.66 -24.23
C LYS A 146 -2.16 -7.95 -23.41
N SER A 147 -2.66 -7.91 -22.19
CA SER A 147 -2.65 -9.10 -21.34
C SER A 147 -3.86 -9.28 -20.44
N SER A 148 -4.10 -10.54 -20.10
CA SER A 148 -5.09 -10.96 -19.13
C SER A 148 -4.67 -10.59 -17.69
N ALA A 149 -5.64 -10.55 -16.76
CA ALA A 149 -5.36 -10.30 -15.33
C ALA A 149 -4.36 -11.30 -14.73
N ILE A 150 -4.32 -12.53 -15.27
CA ILE A 150 -3.45 -13.61 -14.82
C ILE A 150 -2.00 -13.35 -15.25
N GLU A 151 -1.79 -12.99 -16.52
CA GLU A 151 -0.46 -12.64 -17.03
C GLU A 151 0.13 -11.44 -16.29
N LEU A 152 -0.71 -10.45 -15.96
CA LEU A 152 -0.29 -9.30 -15.16
C LEU A 152 0.17 -9.71 -13.75
N LEU A 153 -0.61 -10.56 -13.07
CA LEU A 153 -0.24 -11.07 -11.75
C LEU A 153 1.04 -11.89 -11.81
N GLN A 154 1.22 -12.70 -12.86
CA GLN A 154 2.45 -13.46 -13.11
C GLN A 154 3.65 -12.52 -13.24
N MET A 155 3.55 -11.44 -14.00
CA MET A 155 4.65 -10.49 -14.14
C MET A 155 4.95 -9.73 -12.85
N LEU A 156 3.93 -9.18 -12.18
CA LEU A 156 4.15 -8.47 -10.91
C LEU A 156 4.74 -9.38 -9.83
N TYR A 157 4.52 -10.69 -9.94
CA TYR A 157 5.11 -11.70 -9.07
C TYR A 157 6.54 -12.11 -9.48
N CYS A 158 6.82 -12.26 -10.79
CA CYS A 158 8.05 -12.88 -11.29
C CYS A 158 9.15 -11.90 -11.74
N THR A 159 8.80 -10.73 -12.30
CA THR A 159 9.77 -9.93 -13.10
C THR A 159 10.15 -8.58 -12.49
N TYR A 160 9.33 -7.99 -11.62
CA TYR A 160 9.57 -6.64 -11.11
C TYR A 160 9.44 -6.55 -9.59
N SER A 161 10.18 -5.62 -8.99
CA SER A 161 9.97 -5.24 -7.59
C SER A 161 8.56 -4.67 -7.46
N PHE A 162 7.69 -5.36 -6.72
CA PHE A 162 6.31 -4.92 -6.48
C PHE A 162 6.25 -3.48 -5.91
N SER A 163 7.26 -3.06 -5.15
CA SER A 163 7.41 -1.70 -4.65
C SER A 163 7.47 -0.65 -5.76
N ASP A 164 8.17 -0.93 -6.87
CA ASP A 164 8.33 0.03 -7.98
C ASP A 164 7.00 0.21 -8.72
N PHE A 165 6.25 -0.87 -8.88
CA PHE A 165 4.89 -0.82 -9.40
C PHE A 165 3.97 0.02 -8.50
N LEU A 166 4.04 -0.16 -7.17
CA LEU A 166 3.25 0.64 -6.24
C LEU A 166 3.56 2.13 -6.33
N ILE A 167 4.83 2.49 -6.50
CA ILE A 167 5.26 3.88 -6.70
C ILE A 167 4.68 4.42 -8.01
N CYS A 168 4.84 3.69 -9.12
CA CYS A 168 4.28 4.09 -10.42
C CYS A 168 2.75 4.24 -10.38
N TYR A 169 2.06 3.31 -9.71
CA TYR A 169 0.61 3.36 -9.50
C TYR A 169 0.21 4.63 -8.74
N LEU A 170 0.89 4.91 -7.63
CA LEU A 170 0.61 6.08 -6.81
C LEU A 170 0.89 7.39 -7.56
N GLU A 171 1.97 7.46 -8.33
CA GLU A 171 2.30 8.63 -9.15
C GLU A 171 1.23 8.89 -10.21
N THR A 172 0.68 7.84 -10.81
CA THR A 172 -0.36 7.91 -11.85
C THR A 172 -1.71 8.34 -11.27
N TYR A 173 -2.19 7.64 -10.24
CA TYR A 173 -3.55 7.84 -9.74
C TYR A 173 -3.68 8.80 -8.58
N LYS A 174 -2.55 9.24 -8.02
CA LYS A 174 -2.52 10.07 -6.82
C LYS A 174 -3.33 9.43 -5.68
N MET A 175 -3.33 8.09 -5.60
CA MET A 175 -4.06 7.29 -4.62
C MET A 175 -3.36 5.95 -4.36
N PRO A 176 -3.22 5.50 -3.10
CA PRO A 176 -2.73 4.15 -2.82
C PRO A 176 -3.62 3.07 -3.45
N ILE A 177 -2.99 2.00 -3.92
CA ILE A 177 -3.72 0.84 -4.44
C ILE A 177 -4.62 0.25 -3.35
N PHE A 178 -5.78 -0.29 -3.77
CA PHE A 178 -6.77 -0.92 -2.88
C PHE A 178 -7.39 -0.04 -1.80
N TYR A 179 -7.20 1.28 -1.89
CA TYR A 179 -7.85 2.24 -1.03
C TYR A 179 -9.23 2.62 -1.54
N THR A 180 -10.26 2.29 -0.76
CA THR A 180 -11.67 2.43 -1.16
C THR A 180 -12.44 3.50 -0.40
N HIS A 181 -11.81 4.15 0.59
CA HIS A 181 -12.52 5.07 1.47
C HIS A 181 -12.74 6.43 0.80
N ARG A 182 -14.01 6.80 0.55
CA ARG A 182 -14.38 8.03 -0.18
C ARG A 182 -14.06 9.32 0.59
N SER A 183 -14.04 9.26 1.92
CA SER A 183 -13.88 10.44 2.80
C SER A 183 -12.55 10.52 3.54
N GLY A 184 -11.66 9.56 3.36
CA GLY A 184 -10.38 9.62 4.08
C GLY A 184 -9.44 10.55 3.32
N ILE A 185 -9.16 11.71 3.91
CA ILE A 185 -8.24 12.66 3.30
C ILE A 185 -6.82 12.18 3.52
N TYR A 186 -6.08 11.99 2.43
CA TYR A 186 -4.68 11.65 2.47
C TYR A 186 -3.85 12.62 1.65
N CYS A 187 -2.63 12.86 2.08
CA CYS A 187 -1.62 13.62 1.35
C CYS A 187 -0.51 12.65 0.95
N MET A 188 -0.01 12.79 -0.27
CA MET A 188 1.13 12.00 -0.74
C MET A 188 2.35 12.89 -0.75
N ILE A 189 3.46 12.34 -0.26
CA ILE A 189 4.74 13.04 -0.25
C ILE A 189 5.86 12.10 -0.66
N SER A 190 6.84 12.67 -1.36
CA SER A 190 8.19 12.11 -1.42
C SER A 190 8.96 12.84 -0.34
N ILE A 191 9.20 12.20 0.79
CA ILE A 191 10.19 12.77 1.69
C ILE A 191 11.53 12.39 1.09
N ARG A 192 12.10 13.33 0.32
CA ARG A 192 13.48 13.24 -0.13
C ARG A 192 14.35 13.68 1.03
N PHE A 193 15.15 12.75 1.54
CA PHE A 193 16.09 12.93 2.64
C PHE A 193 17.43 13.43 2.13
#